data_AF-C5KNK6-F1
#
_entry.id   AF-C5KNK6-F1
#
_cell.length_a   1.000
_cell.length_b   1.000
_cell.length_c   1.000
_cell.angle_alpha   90.00
_cell.angle_beta   90.00
_cell.angle_gamma   90.00
#
_symmetry.space_group_name_H-M   'P 1'
#
loop_
_entity.id
_entity.type
_entity.pdbx_description
1 polymer ?
#
loop_
_entity_poly.entity_id
_entity_poly.type
_entity_poly.pdbx_seq_one_letter_code
_entity_poly.pdbx_strand_id
1 'polypeptide(L)' 'TGETKYDEFIEKNEAFLYVFRGGIEVSNNGIDPRVVKAGECLILSGGKSFQFRFSEDNIALLLKSTTPHDC' A
#
# COMPACT_ATOMS: atom_id res chain seq x y z
N THR A 1 -21.23 -3.70 -5.54
CA THR A 1 -20.02 -2.94 -5.19
C THR A 1 -18.84 -3.70 -5.77
N GLY A 2 -18.14 -3.11 -6.73
CA GLY A 2 -17.04 -3.77 -7.44
C GLY A 2 -15.75 -3.56 -6.65
N GLU A 3 -15.18 -4.63 -6.11
CA GLU A 3 -13.87 -4.59 -5.46
C GLU A 3 -12.80 -4.44 -6.54
N THR A 4 -11.99 -3.39 -6.45
CA THR A 4 -10.83 -3.22 -7.33
C THR A 4 -9.59 -3.77 -6.63
N LYS A 5 -8.79 -4.55 -7.35
CA LYS A 5 -7.56 -5.16 -6.85
C LYS A 5 -6.35 -4.71 -7.68
N TYR A 6 -5.27 -4.38 -6.99
CA TYR A 6 -3.98 -4.01 -7.57
C TYR A 6 -2.87 -4.79 -6.88
N ASP A 7 -1.98 -5.41 -7.63
CA ASP A 7 -0.82 -6.13 -7.10
C ASP A 7 0.45 -5.33 -7.45
N GLU A 8 1.28 -5.00 -6.45
CA GLU A 8 2.56 -4.30 -6.64
C GLU A 8 3.69 -5.14 -6.06
N PHE A 9 4.80 -5.21 -6.78
CA PHE A 9 6.05 -5.71 -6.21
C PHE A 9 6.90 -4.55 -5.74
N ILE A 10 7.13 -4.49 -4.42
CA ILE A 10 8.12 -3.56 -3.89
C ILE A 10 9.48 -4.23 -4.05
N GLU A 11 10.31 -3.67 -4.94
CA GLU A 11 11.69 -4.11 -5.15
C GLU A 11 12.52 -3.92 -3.86
N LYS A 12 13.85 -3.96 -3.89
CA LYS A 12 14.66 -4.13 -2.67
C LYS A 12 14.50 -3.06 -1.58
N ASN A 13 13.97 -1.89 -1.91
CA ASN A 13 13.85 -0.77 -0.97
C ASN A 13 12.49 -0.74 -0.29
N GLU A 14 12.41 -0.12 0.88
CA GLU A 14 11.12 0.11 1.53
C GLU A 14 10.28 1.09 0.70
N ALA A 15 8.96 0.91 0.72
CA ALA A 15 8.02 1.88 0.19
C ALA A 15 7.11 2.40 1.29
N PHE A 16 6.69 3.66 1.15
CA PHE A 16 5.71 4.29 2.04
C PHE A 16 4.39 4.42 1.31
N LEU A 17 3.34 3.88 1.91
CA LEU A 17 1.96 4.07 1.50
C LEU A 17 1.31 5.12 2.41
N TYR A 18 0.91 6.23 1.81
CA TYR A 18 0.13 7.28 2.47
C TYR A 18 -1.29 7.29 1.91
N VAL A 19 -2.29 7.25 2.79
CA VAL A 19 -3.70 7.34 2.38
C VAL A 19 -4.23 8.72 2.75
N PHE A 20 -4.65 9.50 1.76
CA PHE A 20 -5.21 10.84 1.97
C PHE A 20 -6.73 10.82 2.08
N ARG A 21 -7.39 9.89 1.38
CA ARG A 21 -8.84 9.75 1.36
C ARG A 21 -9.25 8.29 1.21
N GLY A 22 -10.24 7.90 1.99
CA GLY A 22 -10.82 6.55 2.00
C GLY A 22 -10.02 5.54 2.83
N GLY A 23 -10.17 4.26 2.50
CA GLY A 23 -9.46 3.15 3.11
C GLY A 23 -9.03 2.08 2.11
N ILE A 24 -7.85 1.50 2.34
CA ILE A 24 -7.27 0.45 1.51
C ILE A 24 -6.89 -0.74 2.37
N GLU A 25 -7.27 -1.93 1.94
CA GLU A 25 -6.78 -3.15 2.57
C GLU A 25 -5.49 -3.59 1.86
N VAL A 26 -4.44 -3.77 2.65
CA VAL A 26 -3.12 -4.19 2.18
C VAL A 26 -2.83 -5.57 2.73
N SER A 27 -2.50 -6.51 1.87
CA SER A 27 -2.09 -7.87 2.26
C SER A 27 -0.77 -8.26 1.58
N ASN A 28 -0.10 -9.23 2.18
CA ASN A 28 1.13 -9.83 1.67
C ASN A 28 1.06 -11.33 1.95
N ASN A 29 1.61 -12.16 1.07
CA ASN A 29 1.63 -13.62 1.21
C ASN A 29 2.32 -14.03 2.53
N GLY A 30 1.53 -14.22 3.58
CA GLY A 30 1.99 -14.63 4.91
C GLY A 30 1.68 -13.67 6.07
N ILE A 31 1.01 -12.54 5.84
CA ILE A 31 0.57 -11.62 6.90
C ILE A 31 -0.92 -11.33 6.74
N ASP A 32 -1.63 -11.26 7.86
CA ASP A 32 -3.05 -10.90 7.89
C ASP A 32 -3.29 -9.53 7.20
N PRO A 33 -4.36 -9.41 6.40
CA PRO A 33 -4.67 -8.15 5.75
C PRO A 33 -4.84 -7.01 6.76
N ARG A 34 -4.28 -5.85 6.43
CA ARG A 34 -4.38 -4.63 7.24
C ARG A 34 -5.12 -3.56 6.47
N VAL A 35 -6.13 -2.97 7.10
CA VAL A 35 -6.78 -1.75 6.58
C VAL A 35 -5.95 -0.54 6.99
N VAL A 36 -5.60 0.30 6.01
CA VAL A 36 -4.95 1.60 6.17
C VAL A 36 -5.96 2.68 5.79
N LYS A 37 -6.23 3.60 6.72
CA LYS A 37 -7.26 4.65 6.59
C LYS A 37 -6.64 6.01 6.27
N ALA A 38 -7.48 6.93 5.82
CA ALA A 38 -7.09 8.33 5.61
C ALA A 38 -6.36 8.92 6.83
N GLY A 39 -5.20 9.53 6.57
CA GLY A 39 -4.29 10.07 7.60
C GLY A 39 -3.25 9.08 8.12
N GLU A 40 -3.34 7.80 7.75
CA GLU A 40 -2.37 6.78 8.14
C GLU A 40 -1.26 6.59 7.09
N CYS A 41 -0.11 6.10 7.57
CA CYS A 41 1.02 5.68 6.77
C CYS A 41 1.37 4.22 7.08
N LEU A 42 1.68 3.45 6.04
CA LEU A 42 2.19 2.09 6.17
C LEU A 42 3.54 1.96 5.46
N ILE A 43 4.52 1.38 6.16
CA ILE A 43 5.83 1.02 5.60
C ILE A 43 5.73 -0.39 5.03
N LEU A 44 6.11 -0.53 3.76
CA LEU A 44 6.12 -1.78 3.02
C LEU A 44 7.56 -2.20 2.81
N SER A 45 7.95 -3.31 3.44
CA SER A 45 9.31 -3.84 3.30
C SER A 45 9.60 -4.24 1.86
N GLY A 46 10.80 -3.91 1.39
CA GLY A 46 11.26 -4.30 0.07
C GLY A 46 11.44 -5.80 -0.10
N GLY A 47 11.48 -6.23 -1.36
CA GLY A 47 11.62 -7.63 -1.76
C GLY A 47 10.35 -8.47 -1.54
N LYS A 48 9.18 -7.83 -1.47
CA LYS A 48 7.90 -8.51 -1.25
C LYS A 48 6.81 -8.01 -2.19
N SER A 49 5.88 -8.91 -2.52
CA SER A 49 4.65 -8.57 -3.25
C SER A 49 3.55 -8.16 -2.27
N PHE A 50 2.84 -7.09 -2.60
CA PHE A 50 1.69 -6.62 -1.84
C PHE A 50 0.47 -6.57 -2.74
N GLN A 51 -0.67 -6.89 -2.15
CA GLN A 51 -1.97 -6.78 -2.78
C GLN A 51 -2.77 -5.69 -2.09
N PHE A 52 -3.35 -4.83 -2.90
CA PHE A 52 -4.13 -3.69 -2.48
C PHE A 52 -5.56 -3.88 -2.95
N ARG A 53 -6.49 -3.75 -2.00
CA ARG A 53 -7.92 -3.86 -2.27
C ARG A 53 -8.64 -2.58 -1.87
N PHE A 54 -9.45 -2.10 -2.78
CA PHE A 54 -10.19 -0.85 -2.68
C PHE A 54 -11.66 -1.16 -2.44
N SER A 55 -12.18 -0.78 -1.28
CA SER A 55 -13.59 -1.01 -0.90
C SER A 55 -14.50 0.21 -1.15
N GLU A 56 -13.93 1.34 -1.58
CA GLU A 56 -14.64 2.61 -1.75
C GLU A 56 -14.34 3.21 -3.14
N ASP A 57 -15.33 3.89 -3.73
CA ASP A 57 -15.24 4.44 -5.09
C ASP A 57 -14.34 5.68 -5.21
N ASN A 58 -13.88 6.27 -4.09
CA ASN A 58 -13.15 7.55 -4.07
C ASN A 58 -11.91 7.54 -3.18
N ILE A 59 -10.90 6.75 -3.56
CA ILE A 59 -9.64 6.62 -2.81
C ILE A 59 -8.56 7.53 -3.40
N ALA A 60 -7.76 8.15 -2.52
CA ALA A 60 -6.59 8.93 -2.91
C ALA A 60 -5.40 8.51 -2.02
N LEU A 61 -4.32 8.08 -2.65
CA LEU A 61 -3.12 7.59 -1.99
C LEU A 61 -1.85 7.99 -2.73
N LEU A 62 -0.72 7.92 -2.03
CA LEU A 62 0.62 8.00 -2.61
C LEU A 62 1.40 6.76 -2.19
N LEU A 63 1.95 6.06 -3.17
CA LEU A 63 2.95 5.02 -2.96
C LEU A 63 4.30 5.58 -3.43
N LYS A 64 5.25 5.70 -2.49
CA LYS A 64 6.60 6.20 -2.80
C LYS A 64 7.64 5.18 -2.37
N SER A 65 8.43 4.67 -3.30
CA SER A 65 9.61 3.87 -3.00
C SER A 65 10.74 4.75 -2.49
N THR A 66 11.51 4.26 -1.53
CA THR A 66 12.79 4.85 -1.17
C THR A 66 13.81 4.46 -2.23
N THR A 67 14.64 5.41 -2.68
CA THR A 67 15.88 5.07 -3.37
C THR A 67 17.03 5.24 -2.39
N PRO A 68 18.13 4.46 -2.50
CA PRO A 68 19.25 4.55 -1.55
C PRO A 68 19.97 5.92 -1.55
N HIS A 69 19.57 6.86 -2.41
CA HIS A 69 20.19 8.17 -2.59
C HIS A 69 19.42 9.33 -1.92
N ASP A 70 18.38 9.06 -1.13
CA ASP A 70 17.60 10.10 -0.41
C ASP A 70 18.16 10.42 1.00
N CYS A 71 19.46 10.27 1.23
CA CYS A 71 20.16 10.66 2.48
C CYS A 71 21.32 11.62 2.20
#